data_AF-A0A506UVQ3-F1
#
_entry.id   AF-A0A506UVQ3-F1
#
_cell.length_a   1.000
_cell.length_b   1.000
_cell.length_c   1.000
_cell.angle_alpha   90.00
_cell.angle_beta   90.00
_cell.angle_gamma   90.00
#
_symmetry.space_group_name_H-M   'P 1'
#
loop_
_entity.id
_entity.type
_entity.pdbx_description
1 polymer ?
#
loop_
_entity_poly.entity_id
_entity_poly.type
_entity_poly.pdbx_seq_one_letter_code
_entity_poly.pdbx_strand_id
1 'polypeptide(L)'
;MKLYPSTKKANQPLTKSVIAESCARALHEGRTVEASDSKLTGLKIIASPASPDGATFIVRKSICGENIYKRIGRYPELSVAEAREIASEIITGLKESAKKHGKDYRKIKKMDFNGLLKTYVEEVLNKGIKRSARTDLSKIHKYLLPRLGDKKIADMTEADIVAYLHDLDLKPATRNRHLALIKAVFT
;
A
#
# COMPACT_ATOMS: atom_id res chain seq x y z
N MET A 1 -28.59 -9.04 -23.73
CA MET A 1 -28.97 -8.05 -22.70
C MET A 1 -28.07 -8.30 -21.49
N LYS A 2 -27.16 -7.39 -21.12
CA LYS A 2 -26.29 -7.58 -19.94
C LYS A 2 -27.16 -7.40 -18.69
N LEU A 3 -27.55 -8.51 -18.05
CA LEU A 3 -28.45 -8.53 -16.89
C LEU A 3 -27.84 -7.90 -15.62
N TYR A 4 -26.54 -7.60 -15.62
CA TYR A 4 -25.84 -7.02 -14.49
C TYR A 4 -24.98 -5.83 -14.93
N PRO A 5 -25.13 -4.66 -14.28
CA PRO A 5 -24.43 -3.44 -14.67
C PRO A 5 -22.91 -3.60 -14.58
N SER A 6 -22.22 -3.05 -15.57
CA SER A 6 -20.76 -2.92 -15.60
C SER A 6 -20.26 -2.15 -14.37
N THR A 7 -19.16 -2.64 -13.81
CA THR A 7 -18.55 -2.33 -12.50
C THR A 7 -18.06 -0.89 -12.33
N LYS A 8 -18.98 0.07 -12.29
CA LYS A 8 -18.73 1.41 -11.73
C LYS A 8 -19.75 1.83 -10.67
N LYS A 9 -20.43 0.87 -10.02
CA LYS A 9 -21.08 1.20 -8.74
C LYS A 9 -19.97 1.54 -7.75
N ALA A 10 -20.06 2.75 -7.20
CA ALA A 10 -19.18 3.28 -6.16
C ALA A 10 -18.93 2.23 -5.07
N ASN A 11 -17.74 2.26 -4.45
CA ASN A 11 -17.41 1.46 -3.27
C ASN A 11 -18.57 1.55 -2.25
N GLN A 12 -19.44 0.55 -2.23
CA GLN A 12 -20.60 0.47 -1.36
C GLN A 12 -20.29 -0.44 -0.17
N PRO A 13 -20.92 -0.21 1.00
CA PRO A 13 -20.70 -1.07 2.15
C PRO A 13 -21.22 -2.47 1.85
N LEU A 14 -20.51 -3.49 2.31
CA LEU A 14 -21.04 -4.85 2.32
C LEU A 14 -22.31 -4.86 3.18
N THR A 15 -23.36 -5.39 2.58
CA THR A 15 -24.68 -5.62 3.16
C THR A 15 -25.20 -6.96 2.64
N LYS A 16 -26.28 -7.48 3.23
CA LYS A 16 -26.87 -8.77 2.81
C LYS A 16 -27.24 -8.77 1.31
N SER A 17 -27.78 -7.66 0.80
CA SER A 17 -28.14 -7.52 -0.62
C SER A 17 -26.92 -7.52 -1.53
N VAL A 18 -25.84 -6.83 -1.15
CA VAL A 18 -24.58 -6.80 -1.93
C VAL A 18 -23.93 -8.18 -1.99
N ILE A 19 -24.01 -8.95 -0.91
CA ILE A 19 -23.50 -10.32 -0.88
C ILE A 19 -24.35 -11.20 -1.80
N ALA A 20 -25.68 -11.12 -1.71
CA ALA A 20 -26.58 -11.87 -2.58
C ALA A 20 -26.39 -11.52 -4.07
N GLU A 21 -26.26 -10.24 -4.42
CA GLU A 21 -25.95 -9.77 -5.77
C GLU A 21 -24.61 -10.35 -6.26
N SER A 22 -23.61 -10.41 -5.38
CA SER A 22 -22.30 -10.97 -5.70
C SER A 22 -22.36 -12.48 -5.96
N CYS A 23 -23.15 -13.22 -5.18
CA CYS A 23 -23.38 -14.66 -5.39
C CYS A 23 -24.15 -14.95 -6.67
N ALA A 24 -25.25 -14.23 -6.93
CA ALA A 24 -26.02 -14.36 -8.17
C ALA A 24 -25.15 -14.06 -9.40
N ARG A 25 -24.30 -13.03 -9.31
CA ARG A 25 -23.33 -12.70 -10.36
C ARG A 25 -22.30 -13.80 -10.55
N ALA A 26 -21.75 -14.37 -9.47
CA ALA A 26 -20.80 -15.46 -9.57
C ALA A 26 -21.41 -16.67 -10.28
N LEU A 27 -22.63 -17.05 -9.92
CA LEU A 27 -23.36 -18.14 -10.55
C LEU A 27 -23.60 -17.87 -12.04
N HIS A 28 -24.12 -16.69 -12.38
CA HIS A 28 -24.40 -16.31 -13.77
C HIS A 28 -23.13 -16.26 -14.64
N GLU A 29 -22.03 -15.73 -14.11
CA GLU A 29 -20.77 -15.61 -14.87
C GLU A 29 -19.93 -16.90 -14.86
N GLY A 30 -20.34 -17.92 -14.09
CA GLY A 30 -19.59 -19.18 -13.96
C GLY A 30 -18.19 -19.02 -13.37
N ARG A 31 -17.91 -17.89 -12.70
CA ARG A 31 -16.60 -17.57 -12.13
C ARG A 31 -16.72 -16.88 -10.79
N THR A 32 -15.63 -16.95 -10.02
CA THR A 32 -15.52 -16.28 -8.73
C THR A 32 -15.58 -14.77 -8.88
N VAL A 33 -16.34 -14.14 -7.98
CA VAL A 33 -16.55 -12.69 -7.92
C VAL A 33 -16.03 -12.16 -6.58
N GLU A 34 -15.24 -11.09 -6.63
CA GLU A 34 -14.74 -10.37 -5.46
C GLU A 34 -15.53 -9.05 -5.27
N ALA A 35 -15.95 -8.75 -4.05
CA ALA A 35 -16.54 -7.45 -3.70
C ALA A 35 -15.90 -6.90 -2.43
N SER A 36 -15.59 -5.60 -2.42
CA SER A 36 -14.88 -4.94 -1.31
C SER A 36 -15.86 -4.19 -0.40
N ASP A 37 -15.54 -4.13 0.90
CA ASP A 37 -16.27 -3.30 1.86
C ASP A 37 -15.77 -1.86 1.83
N SER A 38 -16.68 -0.90 1.69
CA SER A 38 -16.31 0.53 1.75
C SER A 38 -16.15 1.06 3.18
N LYS A 39 -16.73 0.40 4.19
CA LYS A 39 -16.58 0.78 5.59
C LYS A 39 -15.24 0.35 6.18
N LEU A 40 -14.69 -0.79 5.75
CA LEU A 40 -13.39 -1.29 6.19
C LEU A 40 -12.50 -1.69 5.02
N THR A 41 -11.59 -0.78 4.62
CA THR A 41 -10.64 -1.02 3.54
C THR A 41 -9.75 -2.23 3.83
N GLY A 42 -9.87 -3.24 2.98
CA GLY A 42 -9.14 -4.51 3.06
C GLY A 42 -10.05 -5.69 3.37
N LEU A 43 -11.24 -5.47 3.94
CA LEU A 43 -12.26 -6.49 4.04
C LEU A 43 -12.95 -6.67 2.69
N LYS A 44 -13.08 -7.92 2.26
CA LYS A 44 -13.75 -8.30 1.01
C LYS A 44 -14.52 -9.59 1.19
N ILE A 45 -15.40 -9.87 0.24
CA ILE A 45 -16.01 -11.18 0.05
C ILE A 45 -15.54 -11.81 -1.25
N ILE A 46 -15.46 -13.14 -1.23
CA ILE A 46 -15.33 -13.99 -2.40
C ILE A 46 -16.62 -14.79 -2.53
N ALA A 47 -17.39 -14.53 -3.58
CA ALA A 47 -18.53 -15.34 -3.98
C ALA A 47 -18.10 -16.32 -5.08
N SER A 48 -18.36 -17.61 -4.89
CA SER A 48 -17.98 -18.67 -5.83
C SER A 48 -19.24 -19.28 -6.46
N PRO A 49 -19.23 -19.64 -7.76
CA PRO A 49 -20.35 -20.35 -8.38
C PRO A 49 -20.70 -21.66 -7.68
N ALA A 50 -19.71 -22.32 -7.06
CA ALA A 50 -19.90 -23.56 -6.30
C ALA A 50 -20.60 -23.36 -4.95
N SER A 51 -20.79 -22.10 -4.53
CA SER A 51 -21.40 -21.71 -3.25
C SER A 51 -22.43 -20.61 -3.51
N PRO A 52 -23.58 -20.92 -4.12
CA PRO A 52 -24.58 -19.90 -4.48
C PRO A 52 -25.16 -19.19 -3.25
N ASP A 53 -25.31 -19.89 -2.14
CA ASP A 53 -26.00 -19.39 -0.95
C ASP A 53 -25.08 -18.71 0.06
N GLY A 54 -23.78 -18.61 -0.24
CA GLY A 54 -22.80 -18.10 0.71
C GLY A 54 -21.57 -17.48 0.08
N ALA A 55 -20.90 -16.62 0.83
CA ALA A 55 -19.67 -15.97 0.42
C ALA A 55 -18.61 -16.10 1.50
N THR A 56 -17.33 -16.13 1.11
CA THR A 56 -16.22 -16.21 2.05
C THR A 56 -15.68 -14.81 2.32
N PHE A 57 -15.63 -14.39 3.58
CA PHE A 57 -14.96 -13.16 4.01
C PHE A 57 -13.44 -13.34 3.99
N ILE A 58 -12.75 -12.36 3.44
CA ILE A 58 -11.29 -12.29 3.38
C ILE A 58 -10.80 -10.91 3.83
N VAL A 59 -9.61 -10.88 4.41
CA VAL A 59 -8.76 -9.69 4.45
C VAL A 59 -7.78 -9.79 3.30
N ARG A 60 -7.82 -8.82 2.39
CA ARG A 60 -6.81 -8.64 1.33
C ARG A 60 -6.32 -7.21 1.30
N LYS A 61 -5.09 -6.99 1.76
CA LYS A 61 -4.51 -5.65 1.90
C LYS A 61 -3.00 -5.68 1.78
N SER A 62 -2.39 -4.62 1.24
CA SER A 62 -0.95 -4.40 1.37
C SER A 62 -0.70 -3.54 2.60
N ILE A 63 0.14 -4.01 3.52
CA ILE A 63 0.56 -3.27 4.72
C ILE A 63 2.08 -3.26 4.71
N CYS A 64 2.69 -2.07 4.74
CA CYS A 64 4.15 -1.90 4.69
C CYS A 64 4.82 -2.64 3.52
N GLY A 65 4.14 -2.73 2.38
CA GLY A 65 4.66 -3.42 1.18
C GLY A 65 4.69 -4.94 1.27
N GLU A 66 4.08 -5.53 2.30
CA GLU A 66 3.74 -6.95 2.35
C GLU A 66 2.28 -7.14 1.98
N ASN A 67 2.02 -8.09 1.08
CA ASN A 67 0.68 -8.41 0.65
C ASN A 67 0.08 -9.45 1.58
N ILE A 68 -1.08 -9.13 2.14
CA ILE A 68 -1.76 -9.94 3.14
C ILE A 68 -3.01 -10.50 2.50
N TYR A 69 -3.18 -11.81 2.65
CA TYR A 69 -4.38 -12.54 2.27
C TYR A 69 -4.73 -13.49 3.40
N LYS A 70 -5.86 -13.26 4.08
CA LYS A 70 -6.32 -14.12 5.18
C LYS A 70 -7.82 -14.37 5.06
N ARG A 71 -8.22 -15.63 5.11
CA ARG A 71 -9.63 -16.01 5.21
C ARG A 71 -10.12 -15.75 6.63
N ILE A 72 -11.29 -15.14 6.78
CA ILE A 72 -11.90 -14.83 8.08
C ILE A 72 -12.96 -15.87 8.44
N GLY A 73 -13.89 -16.12 7.52
CA GLY A 73 -15.06 -16.97 7.76
C GLY A 73 -16.03 -16.92 6.59
N ARG A 74 -17.23 -17.47 6.76
CA ARG A 74 -18.23 -17.60 5.69
C ARG A 74 -19.55 -16.94 6.09
N TYR A 75 -20.21 -16.29 5.14
CA TYR A 75 -21.59 -15.85 5.27
C TYR A 75 -22.54 -17.00 4.88
N PRO A 76 -23.65 -17.24 5.61
CA PRO A 76 -24.20 -16.45 6.71
C PRO A 76 -23.73 -16.84 8.11
N GLU A 77 -22.88 -17.86 8.26
CA GLU A 77 -22.34 -18.32 9.56
C GLU A 77 -21.68 -17.19 10.37
N LEU A 78 -21.06 -16.25 9.66
CA LEU A 78 -20.51 -15.01 10.18
C LEU A 78 -21.28 -13.82 9.60
N SER A 79 -21.74 -12.92 10.47
CA SER A 79 -22.39 -11.69 10.03
C SER A 79 -21.38 -10.69 9.46
N VAL A 80 -21.90 -9.70 8.72
CA VAL A 80 -21.04 -8.62 8.18
C VAL A 80 -20.44 -7.75 9.29
N ALA A 81 -21.13 -7.60 10.41
CA ALA A 81 -20.64 -6.83 11.55
C ALA A 81 -19.45 -7.54 12.22
N GLU A 82 -19.62 -8.82 12.57
CA GLU A 82 -18.56 -9.66 13.15
C GLU A 82 -17.37 -9.78 12.20
N ALA A 83 -17.62 -9.96 10.90
CA ALA A 83 -16.55 -9.99 9.90
C ALA A 83 -15.74 -8.68 9.86
N ARG A 84 -16.37 -7.52 10.10
CA ARG A 84 -15.66 -6.22 10.21
C ARG A 84 -14.83 -6.14 11.47
N GLU A 85 -15.34 -6.62 12.60
CA GLU A 85 -14.60 -6.64 13.86
C GLU A 85 -13.33 -7.49 13.74
N ILE A 86 -13.47 -8.76 13.31
CA ILE A 86 -12.33 -9.67 13.12
C ILE A 86 -11.34 -9.12 12.08
N ALA A 87 -11.83 -8.55 10.97
CA ALA A 87 -10.98 -7.94 9.98
C ALA A 87 -10.21 -6.73 10.53
N SER A 88 -10.86 -5.91 11.36
CA SER A 88 -10.27 -4.73 11.99
C SER A 88 -9.15 -5.14 12.95
N GLU A 89 -9.39 -6.16 13.77
CA GLU A 89 -8.39 -6.74 14.68
C GLU A 89 -7.18 -7.28 13.90
N ILE A 90 -7.43 -8.08 12.86
CA ILE A 90 -6.37 -8.61 11.99
C ILE A 90 -5.55 -7.46 11.40
N ILE A 91 -6.20 -6.46 10.80
CA ILE A 91 -5.52 -5.31 10.18
C ILE A 91 -4.73 -4.51 11.22
N THR A 92 -5.27 -4.33 12.43
CA THR A 92 -4.64 -3.55 13.49
C THR A 92 -3.41 -4.28 14.05
N GLY A 93 -3.56 -5.56 14.39
CA GLY A 93 -2.44 -6.40 14.83
C GLY A 93 -1.34 -6.51 13.78
N LEU A 94 -1.70 -6.59 12.50
CA LEU A 94 -0.74 -6.55 11.40
C LEU A 94 -0.05 -5.19 11.27
N LYS A 95 -0.74 -4.06 11.44
CA LYS A 95 -0.09 -2.74 11.47
C LYS A 95 0.86 -2.58 12.65
N GLU A 96 0.51 -3.15 13.80
CA GLU A 96 1.32 -3.07 15.02
C GLU A 96 2.56 -3.97 14.95
N SER A 97 2.44 -5.13 14.31
CA SER A 97 3.51 -6.10 14.13
C SER A 97 4.32 -5.91 12.85
N ALA A 98 3.83 -5.12 11.88
CA ALA A 98 4.49 -4.90 10.59
C ALA A 98 5.87 -4.26 10.77
N LYS A 99 6.90 -5.11 10.71
CA LYS A 99 8.30 -4.77 10.57
C LYS A 99 8.72 -5.27 9.19
N LYS A 100 9.00 -4.38 8.25
CA LYS A 100 9.56 -4.78 6.95
C LYS A 100 11.09 -4.70 7.04
N HIS A 101 11.79 -5.80 6.75
CA HIS A 101 13.26 -5.85 6.76
C HIS A 101 13.93 -5.42 8.07
N GLY A 102 13.28 -5.61 9.23
CA GLY A 102 13.79 -5.16 10.53
C GLY A 102 13.67 -3.66 10.79
N LYS A 103 13.10 -2.87 9.87
CA LYS A 103 12.92 -1.42 10.01
C LYS A 103 11.48 -1.10 10.44
N ASP A 104 11.36 -0.37 11.54
CA ASP A 104 10.07 0.11 12.04
C ASP A 104 9.57 1.27 11.17
N TYR A 105 8.64 0.96 10.25
CA TYR A 105 8.11 1.95 9.33
C TYR A 105 7.35 3.07 10.05
N ARG A 106 6.89 2.87 11.30
CA ARG A 106 6.34 3.96 12.12
C ARG A 106 7.42 4.97 12.50
N LYS A 107 8.63 4.50 12.81
CA LYS A 107 9.79 5.35 13.04
C LYS A 107 10.17 6.11 11.77
N ILE A 108 10.18 5.44 10.62
CA ILE A 108 10.43 6.06 9.30
C ILE A 108 9.35 7.09 8.95
N LYS A 109 8.08 6.84 9.25
CA LYS A 109 7.02 7.78 8.95
C LYS A 109 7.06 9.03 9.84
N LYS A 110 7.60 8.91 11.06
CA LYS A 110 7.74 10.02 12.02
C LYS A 110 8.97 10.91 11.77
N MET A 111 9.99 10.41 11.06
CA MET A 111 11.15 11.23 10.69
C MET A 111 10.84 12.18 9.53
N ASP A 112 11.70 13.18 9.40
CA ASP A 112 11.85 13.93 8.16
C ASP A 112 12.80 13.21 7.20
N PHE A 113 12.85 13.71 5.96
CA PHE A 113 13.68 13.15 4.92
C PHE A 113 15.17 13.22 5.24
N ASN A 114 15.61 14.24 6.00
CA ASN A 114 16.97 14.35 6.51
C ASN A 114 17.31 13.16 7.42
N GLY A 115 16.43 12.82 8.36
CA GLY A 115 16.57 11.63 9.20
C GLY A 115 16.71 10.35 8.37
N LEU A 116 15.89 10.18 7.33
CA LEU A 116 15.97 9.03 6.42
C LEU A 116 17.29 9.00 5.64
N LEU A 117 17.75 10.15 5.15
CA LEU A 117 19.02 10.29 4.45
C LEU A 117 20.22 9.94 5.35
N LYS A 118 20.20 10.33 6.63
CA LYS A 118 21.24 9.95 7.60
C LYS A 118 21.32 8.44 7.76
N THR A 119 20.18 7.78 7.94
CA THR A 119 20.12 6.31 8.01
C THR A 119 20.67 5.67 6.73
N TYR A 120 20.31 6.19 5.55
CA TYR A 120 20.85 5.69 4.29
C TYR A 120 22.39 5.86 4.18
N VAL A 121 22.91 7.02 4.60
CA VAL A 121 24.36 7.27 4.59
C VAL A 121 25.08 6.29 5.52
N GLU A 122 24.60 6.13 6.75
CA GLU A 122 25.20 5.24 7.76
C GLU A 122 25.14 3.77 7.35
N GLU A 123 23.97 3.30 6.92
CA GLU A 123 23.73 1.88 6.67
C GLU A 123 24.16 1.41 5.28
N VAL A 124 24.32 2.31 4.31
CA VAL A 124 24.60 1.96 2.91
C VAL A 124 25.88 2.61 2.40
N LEU A 125 26.00 3.93 2.48
CA LEU A 125 27.14 4.63 1.87
C LEU A 125 28.44 4.41 2.65
N ASN A 126 28.37 4.47 3.97
CA ASN A 126 29.53 4.34 4.86
C ASN A 126 30.05 2.91 4.97
N LYS A 127 29.31 1.90 4.49
CA LYS A 127 29.79 0.51 4.44
C LYS A 127 30.88 0.28 3.39
N GLY A 128 31.17 1.24 2.52
CA GLY A 128 32.25 1.15 1.53
C GLY A 128 31.98 0.20 0.35
N ILE A 129 30.83 -0.49 0.33
CA ILE A 129 30.47 -1.47 -0.73
C ILE A 129 30.07 -0.76 -2.03
N LYS A 130 29.43 0.41 -1.94
CA LYS A 130 28.81 1.08 -3.08
C LYS A 130 29.82 1.98 -3.80
N ARG A 131 30.21 1.59 -5.03
CA ARG A 131 31.11 2.39 -5.90
C ARG A 131 30.66 3.84 -6.11
N SER A 132 29.35 4.10 -6.14
CA SER A 132 28.80 5.44 -6.34
C SER A 132 28.65 6.28 -5.06
N ALA A 133 29.09 5.77 -3.90
CA ALA A 133 28.82 6.38 -2.60
C ALA A 133 29.23 7.85 -2.52
N ARG A 134 30.44 8.20 -2.98
CA ARG A 134 30.93 9.60 -2.97
C ARG A 134 30.07 10.53 -3.82
N THR A 135 29.69 10.08 -5.01
CA THR A 135 28.84 10.87 -5.92
C THR A 135 27.42 11.02 -5.38
N ASP A 136 26.92 10.01 -4.67
CA ASP A 136 25.58 10.06 -4.07
C ASP A 136 25.57 10.95 -2.83
N LEU A 137 26.58 10.85 -1.97
CA LEU A 137 26.78 11.76 -0.84
C LEU A 137 26.85 13.22 -1.30
N SER A 138 27.57 13.50 -2.40
CA SER A 138 27.61 14.84 -2.98
C SER A 138 26.22 15.34 -3.43
N LYS A 139 25.40 14.48 -4.03
CA LYS A 139 24.02 14.84 -4.42
C LYS A 139 23.13 15.09 -3.22
N ILE A 140 23.27 14.27 -2.18
CA ILE A 140 22.53 14.39 -0.92
C ILE A 140 22.76 15.79 -0.32
N HIS A 141 24.02 16.17 -0.12
CA HIS A 141 24.36 17.45 0.49
C HIS A 141 24.04 18.66 -0.38
N LYS A 142 24.34 18.59 -1.69
CA LYS A 142 24.19 19.76 -2.57
C LYS A 142 22.76 20.00 -3.02
N TYR A 143 21.94 18.95 -3.15
CA TYR A 143 20.64 19.05 -3.81
C TYR A 143 19.48 18.57 -2.98
N LEU A 144 19.57 17.39 -2.36
CA LEU A 144 18.43 16.79 -1.65
C LEU A 144 18.18 17.48 -0.32
N LEU A 145 19.20 17.60 0.54
CA LEU A 145 19.05 18.20 1.87
C LEU A 145 18.47 19.62 1.83
N PRO A 146 18.98 20.56 1.00
CA PRO A 146 18.47 21.93 0.99
C PRO A 146 17.02 22.09 0.53
N ARG A 147 16.47 21.11 -0.21
CA ARG A 147 15.14 21.21 -0.84
C ARG A 147 14.10 20.32 -0.19
N LEU A 148 14.50 19.14 0.27
CA LEU A 148 13.60 18.10 0.76
C LEU A 148 13.88 17.69 2.20
N GLY A 149 15.02 18.10 2.79
CA GLY A 149 15.51 17.58 4.08
C GLY A 149 14.50 17.70 5.22
N ASP A 150 13.87 18.86 5.37
CA ASP A 150 12.96 19.13 6.50
C ASP A 150 11.54 18.57 6.27
N LYS A 151 11.27 18.04 5.07
CA LYS A 151 9.96 17.51 4.73
C LYS A 151 9.71 16.21 5.50
N LYS A 152 8.58 16.15 6.22
CA LYS A 152 8.14 14.95 6.92
C LYS A 152 7.86 13.83 5.92
N ILE A 153 8.36 12.62 6.20
CA ILE A 153 8.12 11.45 5.35
C ILE A 153 6.62 11.14 5.24
N ALA A 154 5.87 11.36 6.32
CA ALA A 154 4.41 11.18 6.33
C ALA A 154 3.67 12.06 5.30
N ASP A 155 4.21 13.24 5.01
CA ASP A 155 3.58 14.29 4.20
C ASP A 155 4.25 14.41 2.81
N MET A 156 5.24 13.55 2.53
CA MET A 156 5.93 13.54 1.25
C MET A 156 5.09 12.80 0.20
N THR A 157 4.83 13.48 -0.90
CA THR A 157 4.01 12.99 -2.01
C THR A 157 4.85 12.83 -3.27
N GLU A 158 4.32 12.12 -4.27
CA GLU A 158 4.96 12.03 -5.59
C GLU A 158 5.13 13.39 -6.26
N ALA A 159 4.17 14.30 -6.06
CA ALA A 159 4.21 15.66 -6.59
C ALA A 159 5.43 16.44 -6.08
N ASP A 160 5.83 16.22 -4.83
CA ASP A 160 7.02 16.86 -4.25
C ASP A 160 8.31 16.40 -4.94
N ILE A 161 8.38 15.11 -5.27
CA ILE A 161 9.53 14.55 -5.98
C ILE A 161 9.56 15.07 -7.43
N VAL A 162 8.41 15.17 -8.09
CA VAL A 162 8.30 15.73 -9.44
C VAL A 162 8.72 17.20 -9.45
N ALA A 163 8.22 18.01 -8.51
CA ALA A 163 8.59 19.42 -8.37
C ALA A 163 10.10 19.56 -8.15
N TYR A 164 10.65 18.82 -7.19
CA TYR A 164 12.10 18.77 -6.96
C TYR A 164 12.89 18.46 -8.22
N LEU A 165 12.49 17.44 -8.99
CA LEU A 165 13.20 17.06 -10.21
C LEU A 165 13.07 18.13 -11.30
N HIS A 166 11.91 18.75 -11.42
CA HIS A 166 11.64 19.81 -12.39
C HIS A 166 12.51 21.04 -12.15
N ASP A 167 12.69 21.42 -10.88
CA ASP A 167 13.48 22.59 -10.46
C ASP A 167 14.99 22.41 -10.58
N LEU A 168 15.45 21.20 -10.93
CA LEU A 168 16.85 20.95 -11.23
C LEU A 168 17.16 21.39 -12.67
N ASP A 169 17.95 22.45 -12.80
CA ASP A 169 18.61 22.84 -14.04
C ASP A 169 19.79 21.90 -14.35
N LEU A 170 19.47 20.67 -14.71
CA LEU A 170 20.42 19.60 -15.00
C LEU A 170 19.96 18.80 -16.22
N LYS A 171 20.92 18.22 -16.94
CA LYS A 171 20.64 17.31 -18.06
C LYS A 171 19.71 16.17 -17.62
N PRO A 172 18.80 15.68 -18.48
CA PRO A 172 17.85 14.62 -18.15
C PRO A 172 18.50 13.37 -17.54
N ALA A 173 19.67 12.96 -18.06
CA ALA A 173 20.43 11.84 -17.53
C ALA A 173 20.86 12.05 -16.06
N THR A 174 21.24 13.27 -15.69
CA THR A 174 21.60 13.61 -14.32
C THR A 174 20.37 13.64 -13.43
N ARG A 175 19.27 14.25 -13.87
CA ARG A 175 17.97 14.24 -13.15
C ARG A 175 17.50 12.81 -12.85
N ASN A 176 17.64 11.89 -13.80
CA ASN A 176 17.33 10.47 -13.59
C ASN A 176 18.20 9.81 -12.52
N ARG A 177 19.47 10.24 -12.36
CA ARG A 177 20.32 9.77 -11.26
C ARG A 177 19.84 10.26 -9.89
N HIS A 178 19.21 11.44 -9.81
CA HIS A 178 18.58 11.91 -8.57
C HIS A 178 17.35 11.07 -8.23
N LEU A 179 16.48 10.80 -9.22
CA LEU A 179 15.33 9.91 -9.01
C LEU A 179 15.77 8.50 -8.56
N ALA A 180 16.81 7.94 -9.20
CA ALA A 180 17.36 6.64 -8.80
C ALA A 180 17.91 6.64 -7.38
N LEU A 181 18.58 7.72 -6.96
CA LEU A 181 19.05 7.89 -5.59
C LEU A 181 17.90 7.98 -4.59
N ILE A 182 16.87 8.78 -4.87
CA ILE A 182 15.67 8.89 -4.03
C ILE A 182 15.02 7.52 -3.86
N LYS A 183 14.83 6.76 -4.95
CA LYS A 183 14.32 5.39 -4.88
C LYS A 183 15.16 4.49 -3.97
N ALA A 184 16.49 4.57 -4.09
CA ALA A 184 17.39 3.79 -3.25
C ALA A 184 17.34 4.18 -1.77
N VAL A 185 17.07 5.45 -1.44
CA VAL A 185 16.90 5.93 -0.06
C VAL A 185 15.62 5.37 0.58
N PHE A 186 14.56 5.19 -0.23
CA PHE A 186 13.27 4.62 0.22
C PHE A 186 13.21 3.09 0.18
N THR A 187 14.30 2.41 -0.21
CA THR A 187 14.38 0.93 -0.29
C THR A 187 15.07 0.39 0.94
#